data_AF-A0A958FLD0-F1
#
_entry.id   AF-A0A958FLD0-F1
#
_cell.length_a   1.000
_cell.length_b   1.000
_cell.length_c   1.000
_cell.angle_alpha   90.00
_cell.angle_beta   90.00
_cell.angle_gamma   90.00
#
_symmetry.space_group_name_H-M   'P 1'
#
loop_
_entity.id
_entity.type
_entity.pdbx_description
1 polymer ?
#
loop_
_entity_poly.entity_id
_entity_poly.type
_entity_poly.pdbx_seq_one_letter_code
_entity_poly.pdbx_strand_id
1 'polypeptide(L)' 'TYEREITRDYISSLNRLYDEFFWNYEDTPLLIINVENLDFVENETHLHQIFLEISKHTSGKKNVSFDI' A
#
# COMPACT_ATOMS: atom_id res chain seq x y z
N THR A 1 -29.23 10.24 -1.60
CA THR A 1 -27.91 10.04 -2.21
C THR A 1 -26.98 9.53 -1.12
N TYR A 2 -26.45 8.32 -1.27
CA TYR A 2 -25.69 7.61 -0.23
C TYR A 2 -24.18 7.89 -0.31
N GLU A 3 -23.79 9.07 -0.77
CA GLU A 3 -22.42 9.55 -0.56
C GLU A 3 -22.36 10.12 0.85
N ARG A 4 -21.98 9.28 1.82
CA ARG A 4 -21.46 9.79 3.08
C ARG A 4 -20.20 10.57 2.73
N GLU A 5 -20.18 11.86 3.06
CA GLU A 5 -18.91 12.60 3.07
C GLU A 5 -17.96 11.87 4.02
N ILE A 6 -16.94 11.24 3.43
CA ILE A 6 -15.87 10.65 4.20
C ILE A 6 -15.06 11.81 4.76
N THR A 7 -15.14 12.03 6.07
CA THR A 7 -14.41 13.11 6.73
C THR A 7 -12.91 12.83 6.71
N ARG A 8 -12.10 13.90 6.70
CA ARG A 8 -10.63 13.78 6.82
C ARG A 8 -10.25 13.07 8.12
N ASP A 9 -10.95 13.36 9.22
CA ASP A 9 -10.69 12.75 10.53
C ASP A 9 -10.93 11.23 10.50
N TYR A 10 -11.95 10.78 9.77
CA TYR A 10 -12.19 9.36 9.56
C TYR A 10 -11.04 8.69 8.81
N ILE A 11 -10.59 9.26 7.68
CA ILE A 11 -9.45 8.71 6.92
C ILE A 11 -8.18 8.70 7.76
N SER A 12 -7.89 9.77 8.49
CA SER A 12 -6.73 9.84 9.38
C SER A 12 -6.78 8.78 10.48
N SER A 13 -7.96 8.55 11.07
CA SER A 13 -8.16 7.51 12.08
C SER A 13 -7.97 6.11 11.49
N LEU A 14 -8.49 5.88 10.27
CA LEU A 14 -8.35 4.62 9.56
C LEU A 14 -6.89 4.31 9.24
N ASN A 15 -6.14 5.29 8.71
CA ASN A 15 -4.71 5.14 8.43
C ASN A 15 -3.94 4.76 9.70
N ARG A 16 -4.23 5.44 10.82
CA ARG A 16 -3.59 5.12 12.11
C ARG A 16 -3.86 3.68 12.56
N LEU A 17 -5.10 3.20 12.42
CA LEU A 17 -5.45 1.82 12.77
C LEU A 17 -4.74 0.80 11.89
N TYR A 18 -4.58 1.08 10.59
CA TYR A 18 -3.80 0.23 9.70
C TYR A 18 -2.32 0.21 10.08
N ASP A 19 -1.73 1.38 10.37
CA ASP A 19 -0.34 1.48 10.81
C ASP A 19 -0.09 0.71 12.12
N GLU A 20 -0.97 0.87 13.11
CA GLU A 20 -0.92 0.15 14.39
C GLU A 20 -1.04 -1.37 14.19
N PHE A 21 -1.99 -1.82 13.35
CA PHE A 21 -2.18 -3.24 13.05
C PHE A 21 -0.95 -3.86 12.37
N PHE A 22 -0.43 -3.20 11.33
CA PHE A 22 0.70 -3.69 10.56
C PHE A 22 2.06 -3.39 11.18
N TRP A 23 2.11 -2.70 12.33
CA TRP A 23 3.35 -2.44 13.06
C TRP A 23 4.00 -3.75 13.55
N ASN A 24 3.20 -4.66 14.12
CA ASN A 24 3.65 -5.95 14.67
C ASN A 24 3.09 -7.16 13.88
N TYR A 25 2.63 -6.95 12.65
CA TYR A 25 2.06 -8.03 11.84
C TYR A 25 3.18 -8.93 11.29
N GLU A 26 3.18 -10.21 11.67
CA GLU A 26 4.21 -11.19 11.30
C GLU A 26 3.63 -12.51 10.73
N ASP A 27 2.30 -12.62 10.63
CA ASP A 27 1.63 -13.87 10.21
C ASP A 27 1.96 -14.24 8.75
N THR A 28 2.21 -13.25 7.90
CA THR A 28 2.55 -13.43 6.49
C THR A 28 3.56 -12.36 6.02
N PRO A 29 4.27 -12.58 4.88
CA PRO A 29 5.10 -11.55 4.29
C PRO A 29 4.29 -10.28 3.99
N LEU A 30 4.73 -9.14 4.52
CA LEU A 30 4.07 -7.85 4.39
C LEU A 30 4.86 -6.94 3.45
N LEU A 31 4.23 -6.52 2.34
CA LEU A 31 4.79 -5.57 1.38
C LEU A 31 3.99 -4.27 1.44
N ILE A 32 4.66 -3.16 1.72
CA ILE A 32 4.09 -1.81 1.76
C ILE A 32 4.67 -1.03 0.58
N ILE A 33 3.81 -0.53 -0.31
CA ILE A 33 4.20 0.16 -1.53
C ILE A 33 3.75 1.62 -1.45
N ASN A 34 4.68 2.56 -1.65
CA ASN A 34 4.32 3.95 -1.89
C ASN A 34 3.84 4.11 -3.34
N VAL A 35 2.58 4.53 -3.50
CA VAL A 35 1.92 4.71 -4.80
C VAL A 35 1.89 6.18 -5.26
N GLU A 36 2.47 7.11 -4.52
CA GLU A 36 2.43 8.55 -4.82
C GLU A 36 2.90 8.89 -6.24
N ASN A 37 3.96 8.21 -6.72
CA ASN A 37 4.52 8.39 -8.06
C ASN A 37 4.20 7.22 -9.01
N LEU A 38 3.19 6.40 -8.69
CA LEU A 38 2.81 5.24 -9.50
C LEU A 38 1.48 5.43 -10.20
N ASP A 39 1.51 5.56 -11.52
CA ASP A 39 0.33 5.35 -12.37
C ASP A 39 0.21 3.89 -12.83
N PHE A 40 -0.22 2.98 -11.94
CA PHE A 40 -0.41 1.56 -12.31
C PHE A 40 -1.71 1.30 -13.08
N VAL A 41 -2.52 2.32 -13.33
CA VAL A 41 -3.79 2.22 -14.05
C VAL A 41 -3.55 2.40 -15.55
N GLU A 42 -2.81 3.45 -15.92
CA GLU A 42 -2.55 3.78 -17.33
C GLU A 42 -1.14 3.39 -17.79
N ASN A 43 -0.22 3.03 -16.87
CA ASN A 43 1.14 2.58 -17.20
C ASN A 43 1.39 1.12 -16.82
N GLU A 44 1.36 0.24 -17.82
CA GLU A 44 1.65 -1.20 -17.66
C GLU A 44 3.04 -1.48 -17.07
N THR A 45 4.02 -0.60 -17.28
CA THR A 45 5.36 -0.76 -16.70
C THR A 45 5.33 -0.61 -15.18
N HIS A 46 4.57 0.36 -14.66
CA HIS A 46 4.40 0.57 -13.23
C HIS A 46 3.67 -0.62 -12.60
N LEU A 47 2.62 -1.12 -13.27
CA LEU A 47 1.92 -2.33 -12.83
C LEU A 47 2.85 -3.55 -12.81
N HIS A 48 3.68 -3.73 -13.84
CA HIS A 48 4.64 -4.83 -13.90
C HIS A 48 5.66 -4.78 -12.74
N GLN A 49 6.13 -3.58 -12.37
CA GLN A 49 7.02 -3.41 -11.23
C GLN A 49 6.37 -3.86 -9.90
N ILE A 50 5.09 -3.53 -9.69
CA ILE A 50 4.34 -4.01 -8.52
C ILE A 50 4.30 -5.55 -8.50
N PHE A 51 3.99 -6.19 -9.62
CA PHE A 51 3.97 -7.66 -9.72
C PHE A 51 5.33 -8.30 -9.45
N LEU A 52 6.41 -7.69 -9.94
CA LEU A 52 7.77 -8.16 -9.65
C LEU A 52 8.09 -8.10 -8.17
N GLU A 53 7.71 -7.03 -7.48
CA GLU A 53 7.94 -6.90 -6.03
C GLU A 53 7.12 -7.90 -5.23
N ILE A 54 5.84 -8.12 -5.58
CA ILE A 54 5.00 -9.16 -4.98
C ILE A 54 5.64 -10.55 -5.16
N SER A 55 6.13 -10.85 -6.36
CA SER A 55 6.70 -12.17 -6.67
C SER A 55 8.04 -12.44 -5.97
N LYS A 56 8.84 -11.39 -5.74
CA LYS A 56 10.15 -11.48 -5.08
C LYS A 56 10.05 -11.51 -3.55
N HIS A 57 9.01 -10.89 -2.99
CA HIS A 57 8.87 -10.75 -1.54
C HIS A 57 8.32 -12.03 -0.91
N THR A 58 9.18 -12.76 -0.19
CA THR A 58 8.85 -14.08 0.36
C THR A 58 8.82 -14.13 1.88
N SER A 59 9.27 -13.08 2.58
CA SER A 59 9.30 -13.06 4.05
C SER A 59 9.43 -11.66 4.64
N GLY A 60 8.94 -11.49 5.87
CA GLY A 60 9.11 -10.28 6.67
C GLY A 60 8.33 -9.08 6.15
N LYS A 61 8.63 -7.91 6.72
CA LYS A 61 8.06 -6.61 6.35
C LYS A 61 9.01 -5.84 5.45
N LYS A 62 8.53 -5.39 4.29
CA LYS A 62 9.31 -4.59 3.32
C LYS A 62 8.53 -3.36 2.90
N ASN A 63 9.19 -2.20 2.88
CA ASN A 63 8.67 -0.96 2.30
C ASN A 63 9.36 -0.72 0.95
N VAL A 64 8.60 -0.37 -0.08
CA VAL A 64 9.10 -0.09 -1.43
C VAL A 64 8.53 1.24 -1.90
N SER A 65 9.42 2.09 -2.41
CA SER A 65 9.07 3.28 -3.19
C SER A 65 9.74 3.14 -4.55
N PHE A 66 9.07 3.60 -5.60
CA PHE A 66 9.62 3.60 -6.95
C PHE A 66 10.06 5.02 -7.30
N ASP A 67 11.31 5.16 -7.74
CA ASP A 67 11.85 6.40 -8.31
C ASP A 67 11.61 6.37 -9.82
N ILE A 68 10.46 6.85 -10.29
CA ILE A 68 10.06 6.88 -11.71
C ILE A 68 9.57 8.28 -12.09
#